data_AF-A0A5E6MJ10-F1
#
_entry.id   AF-A0A5E6MJ10-F1
#
_cell.length_a   1.000
_cell.length_b   1.000
_cell.length_c   1.000
_cell.angle_alpha   90.00
_cell.angle_beta   90.00
_cell.angle_gamma   90.00
#
_symmetry.space_group_name_H-M   'P 1'
#
loop_
_entity.id
_entity.type
_entity.pdbx_description
1 polymer ?
#
loop_
_entity_poly.entity_id
_entity_poly.type
_entity_poly.pdbx_seq_one_letter_code
_entity_poly.pdbx_strand_id
1 'polypeptide(L)'
;MKEVARWLIIYGLGLIALGTTGYLSNPRKAKTALYSGGGFGVVAICLGVLTRRGVSWALPTALFLVALFSLLLIWRSVVVWKAVAAGERRKAFVGALLALMMLFSVFLLPYLFLAWR
;
A
#
# COMPACT_ATOMS: atom_id res chain seq x y z
N MET A 1 -17.82 -1.98 10.78
CA MET A 1 -17.85 -2.34 9.33
C MET A 1 -17.79 -1.14 8.38
N LYS A 2 -18.74 -0.18 8.43
CA LYS A 2 -18.77 0.95 7.46
C LYS A 2 -17.54 1.87 7.53
N GLU A 3 -17.01 2.12 8.73
CA GLU A 3 -15.79 2.94 8.89
C GLU A 3 -14.55 2.25 8.33
N VAL A 4 -14.37 0.96 8.61
CA VAL A 4 -13.24 0.14 8.11
C VAL A 4 -13.23 0.09 6.59
N ALA A 5 -14.41 -0.07 5.98
CA ALA A 5 -14.58 0.02 4.53
C ALA A 5 -14.17 1.40 3.98
N ARG A 6 -14.51 2.49 4.69
CA ARG A 6 -14.12 3.85 4.28
C ARG A 6 -12.59 4.02 4.35
N TRP A 7 -11.96 3.54 5.42
CA TRP A 7 -10.50 3.58 5.57
C TRP A 7 -9.77 2.75 4.52
N LEU A 8 -10.28 1.57 4.15
CA LEU A 8 -9.76 0.75 3.04
C LEU A 8 -9.79 1.48 1.70
N ILE A 9 -10.88 2.20 1.41
CA ILE A 9 -11.03 2.97 0.18
C ILE A 9 -10.06 4.16 0.17
N ILE A 10 -9.96 4.89 1.29
CA ILE A 10 -9.01 6.01 1.44
C ILE A 10 -7.58 5.52 1.28
N TYR A 11 -7.24 4.38 1.89
CA TYR A 11 -5.95 3.74 1.76
C TYR A 11 -5.64 3.37 0.31
N GLY A 12 -6.59 2.75 -0.40
CA GLY A 12 -6.42 2.41 -1.81
C GLY A 12 -6.23 3.64 -2.70
N LEU A 13 -6.96 4.72 -2.45
CA LEU A 13 -6.76 6.00 -3.12
C LEU A 13 -5.36 6.59 -2.84
N GLY A 14 -4.91 6.53 -1.59
CA GLY A 14 -3.57 6.95 -1.20
C GLY A 14 -2.48 6.15 -1.90
N LEU A 15 -2.63 4.83 -2.00
CA LEU A 15 -1.71 3.96 -2.74
C LEU A 15 -1.67 4.27 -4.23
N ILE A 16 -2.82 4.57 -4.84
CA ILE A 16 -2.88 4.98 -6.25
C ILE A 16 -2.15 6.31 -6.44
N ALA A 17 -2.43 7.32 -5.60
CA ALA A 17 -1.79 8.63 -5.67
C ALA A 17 -0.26 8.54 -5.47
N LEU A 18 0.20 7.69 -4.55
CA LEU A 18 1.62 7.45 -4.34
C LEU A 18 2.23 6.64 -5.49
N GLY A 19 1.53 5.64 -6.00
CA GLY A 19 1.96 4.86 -7.18
C GLY A 19 2.11 5.73 -8.43
N THR A 20 1.17 6.65 -8.68
CA THR A 20 1.22 7.59 -9.80
C THR A 20 2.31 8.64 -9.61
N THR A 21 2.47 9.16 -8.40
CA THR A 21 3.57 10.11 -8.07
C THR A 21 4.94 9.44 -8.26
N GLY A 22 5.09 8.18 -7.86
CA GLY A 22 6.31 7.40 -8.08
C GLY A 22 6.60 7.15 -9.56
N TYR A 23 5.57 6.95 -10.38
CA TYR A 23 5.69 6.82 -11.83
C TYR A 23 6.13 8.13 -12.49
N LEU A 24 5.49 9.25 -12.15
CA LEU A 24 5.81 10.59 -12.66
C LEU A 24 7.24 11.00 -12.32
N SER A 25 7.76 10.58 -11.16
CA SER A 25 9.13 10.85 -10.75
C SER A 25 10.17 10.13 -11.62
N ASN A 26 9.88 8.93 -12.15
CA ASN A 26 10.87 8.19 -12.94
C ASN A 26 10.25 7.10 -13.84
N PRO A 27 9.64 7.46 -14.99
CA PRO A 27 8.81 6.55 -15.79
C PRO A 27 9.58 5.34 -16.38
N ARG A 28 10.91 5.43 -16.55
CA ARG A 28 11.73 4.31 -17.06
C ARG A 28 12.05 3.24 -16.01
N LYS A 29 12.11 3.57 -14.71
CA LYS A 29 12.43 2.62 -13.62
C LYS A 29 11.23 2.31 -12.71
N ALA A 30 10.19 3.14 -12.72
CA ALA A 30 9.07 3.07 -11.76
C ALA A 30 7.80 2.40 -12.29
N LYS A 31 7.83 1.70 -13.43
CA LYS A 31 6.68 0.91 -13.91
C LYS A 31 6.17 -0.07 -12.85
N THR A 32 7.09 -0.72 -12.14
CA THR A 32 6.78 -1.65 -11.05
C THR A 32 6.11 -0.96 -9.86
N ALA A 33 6.36 0.32 -9.61
CA ALA A 33 5.71 1.08 -8.54
C ALA A 33 4.27 1.44 -8.92
N LEU A 34 4.01 1.72 -10.20
CA LEU A 34 2.65 1.93 -10.71
C LEU A 34 1.82 0.64 -10.64
N TYR A 35 2.38 -0.50 -11.05
CA TYR A 35 1.69 -1.79 -10.95
C TYR A 35 1.45 -2.19 -9.49
N SER A 36 2.44 -2.04 -8.60
CA SER A 36 2.26 -2.41 -7.20
C SER A 36 1.34 -1.46 -6.45
N GLY A 37 1.52 -0.14 -6.57
CA GLY A 37 0.72 0.86 -5.85
C GLY A 37 -0.68 1.03 -6.45
N GLY A 38 -0.77 1.13 -7.78
CA GLY A 38 -2.04 1.24 -8.49
C GLY A 38 -2.87 -0.04 -8.44
N GLY A 39 -2.22 -1.20 -8.70
CA GLY A 39 -2.89 -2.50 -8.65
C GLY A 39 -3.41 -2.84 -7.26
N PHE A 40 -2.56 -2.76 -6.22
CA PHE A 40 -3.03 -2.99 -4.84
C PHE A 40 -4.03 -1.94 -4.39
N GLY A 41 -3.90 -0.68 -4.84
CA GLY A 41 -4.85 0.37 -4.50
C GLY A 41 -6.25 0.10 -5.05
N VAL A 42 -6.37 -0.36 -6.30
CA VAL A 42 -7.66 -0.78 -6.89
C VAL A 42 -8.23 -1.99 -6.14
N VAL A 43 -7.40 -2.99 -5.85
CA VAL A 43 -7.84 -4.17 -5.08
C VAL A 43 -8.33 -3.77 -3.68
N ALA A 44 -7.63 -2.85 -3.00
CA ALA A 44 -8.03 -2.34 -1.70
C ALA A 44 -9.36 -1.59 -1.75
N ILE A 45 -9.61 -0.80 -2.80
CA ILE A 45 -10.91 -0.12 -3.01
C ILE A 45 -12.02 -1.17 -3.23
N CYS A 46 -11.80 -2.16 -4.10
CA CYS A 46 -12.77 -3.24 -4.34
C CYS A 46 -13.11 -3.98 -3.05
N LEU A 47 -12.11 -4.34 -2.24
CA LEU A 47 -12.31 -4.99 -0.95
C LEU A 47 -13.03 -4.09 0.04
N GLY A 48 -12.71 -2.79 0.10
CA GLY A 48 -13.44 -1.83 0.92
C GLY A 48 -14.93 -1.74 0.54
N VAL A 49 -15.25 -1.75 -0.77
CA VAL A 49 -16.64 -1.79 -1.25
C VAL A 49 -17.32 -3.11 -0.87
N LEU A 50 -16.65 -4.25 -1.01
CA LEU A 50 -17.19 -5.56 -0.62
C LEU A 50 -17.42 -5.66 0.90
N THR A 51 -16.50 -5.14 1.71
CA THR A 51 -16.66 -5.03 3.17
C THR A 51 -17.85 -4.15 3.53
N ARG A 52 -18.08 -3.05 2.78
CA ARG A 52 -19.27 -2.20 2.97
C ARG A 52 -20.58 -2.92 2.65
N ARG A 53 -20.56 -3.86 1.68
CA ARG A 53 -21.70 -4.71 1.31
C ARG A 53 -21.93 -5.88 2.27
N GLY A 54 -21.12 -6.02 3.33
CA GLY A 54 -21.30 -7.08 4.33
C GLY A 54 -20.80 -8.46 3.87
N VAL A 55 -19.95 -8.51 2.84
CA VAL A 55 -19.36 -9.76 2.35
C VAL A 55 -18.38 -10.29 3.38
N SER A 56 -18.68 -11.45 3.97
CA SER A 56 -17.95 -12.04 5.10
C SER A 56 -16.48 -12.38 4.78
N TRP A 57 -16.17 -12.74 3.53
CA TRP A 57 -14.79 -13.04 3.12
C TRP A 57 -13.94 -11.81 2.78
N ALA A 58 -14.56 -10.64 2.56
CA ALA A 58 -13.84 -9.46 2.11
C ALA A 58 -12.86 -8.92 3.16
N LEU A 59 -13.24 -8.99 4.44
CA LEU A 59 -12.46 -8.49 5.56
C LEU A 59 -11.20 -9.35 5.84
N PRO A 60 -11.28 -10.69 5.94
CA PRO A 60 -10.08 -11.53 6.09
C PRO A 60 -9.17 -11.46 4.85
N THR A 61 -9.73 -11.38 3.64
CA THR A 61 -8.92 -11.19 2.41
C THR A 61 -8.21 -9.84 2.40
N ALA A 62 -8.88 -8.76 2.83
CA ALA A 62 -8.25 -7.45 2.98
C ALA A 62 -7.12 -7.47 4.00
N LEU A 63 -7.34 -8.10 5.16
CA LEU A 63 -6.29 -8.21 6.18
C LEU A 63 -5.08 -9.00 5.67
N PHE A 64 -5.32 -10.15 5.03
CA PHE A 64 -4.26 -10.96 4.45
C PHE A 64 -3.45 -10.19 3.39
N LEU A 65 -4.13 -9.52 2.45
CA LEU A 65 -3.46 -8.77 1.39
C LEU A 65 -2.71 -7.55 1.91
N VAL A 66 -3.27 -6.81 2.87
CA VAL A 66 -2.59 -5.67 3.49
C VAL A 66 -1.36 -6.13 4.29
N ALA A 67 -1.45 -7.27 4.99
CA ALA A 67 -0.31 -7.86 5.69
C ALA A 67 0.80 -8.28 4.71
N LEU A 68 0.45 -9.02 3.65
CA LEU A 68 1.39 -9.44 2.61
C LEU A 68 2.04 -8.23 1.91
N PHE A 69 1.24 -7.23 1.57
CA PHE A 69 1.73 -6.00 0.94
C PHE A 69 2.68 -5.22 1.86
N SER A 70 2.40 -5.18 3.17
CA SER A 70 3.26 -4.54 4.17
C SER A 70 4.61 -5.26 4.30
N LEU A 71 4.62 -6.60 4.30
CA LEU A 71 5.85 -7.40 4.27
C LEU A 71 6.69 -7.13 3.02
N LEU A 72 6.05 -7.08 1.84
CA LEU A 72 6.72 -6.74 0.59
C LEU A 72 7.26 -5.32 0.60
N LEU A 73 6.53 -4.36 1.19
CA LEU A 73 6.96 -2.98 1.39
C LEU A 73 8.19 -2.90 2.28
N ILE A 74 8.21 -3.63 3.41
CA ILE A 74 9.37 -3.69 4.32
C ILE A 74 10.59 -4.20 3.56
N TRP A 75 10.46 -5.33 2.89
CA TRP A 75 11.55 -5.91 2.09
C TRP A 75 12.07 -4.89 1.05
N ARG A 76 11.16 -4.27 0.29
CA ARG A 76 11.52 -3.27 -0.72
C ARG A 76 12.18 -2.04 -0.11
N SER A 77 11.68 -1.56 1.03
CA SER A 77 12.24 -0.41 1.73
C SER A 77 13.69 -0.69 2.11
N VAL A 78 13.99 -1.86 2.70
CA VAL A 78 15.36 -2.25 3.05
C VAL A 78 16.27 -2.30 1.83
N VAL A 79 15.82 -2.89 0.71
CA VAL A 79 16.60 -2.95 -0.53
C VAL A 79 16.88 -1.55 -1.11
N VAL A 80 15.88 -0.67 -1.10
CA VAL A 80 16.02 0.71 -1.61
C VAL A 80 16.96 1.53 -0.74
N TRP A 81 16.82 1.46 0.59
CA TRP A 81 17.69 2.17 1.52
C TRP A 81 19.14 1.67 1.49
N LYS A 82 19.36 0.36 1.32
CA LYS A 82 20.70 -0.19 1.06
C LYS A 82 21.32 0.39 -0.22
N ALA A 83 20.52 0.55 -1.28
CA ALA A 83 21.00 1.16 -2.53
C ALA A 83 21.28 2.67 -2.39
N VAL A 84 20.50 3.39 -1.56
CA VAL A 84 20.77 4.80 -1.24
C VAL A 84 22.08 4.94 -0.45
N ALA A 85 22.32 4.06 0.53
CA ALA A 85 23.57 4.01 1.29
C ALA A 85 24.79 3.67 0.41
N ALA A 86 24.59 2.88 -0.66
CA ALA A 86 25.61 2.58 -1.67
C ALA A 86 25.89 3.73 -2.67
N GLY A 87 25.26 4.91 -2.50
CA GLY A 87 25.55 6.11 -3.27
C GLY A 87 24.50 6.51 -4.31
N GLU A 88 23.46 5.69 -4.55
CA GLU A 88 22.39 6.01 -5.49
C GLU A 88 21.33 6.96 -4.86
N ARG A 89 21.70 8.21 -4.59
CA ARG A 89 20.81 9.24 -4.00
C ARG A 89 19.50 9.45 -4.78
N ARG A 90 19.47 9.15 -6.10
CA ARG A 90 18.24 9.18 -6.92
C ARG A 90 17.15 8.21 -6.43
N LYS A 91 17.51 7.16 -5.70
CA LYS A 91 16.55 6.20 -5.12
C LYS A 91 15.95 6.68 -3.78
N ALA A 92 16.44 7.77 -3.20
CA ALA A 92 15.93 8.30 -1.94
C ALA A 92 14.47 8.75 -2.04
N PHE A 93 14.06 9.31 -3.18
CA PHE A 93 12.65 9.67 -3.42
C PHE A 93 11.72 8.45 -3.37
N VAL A 94 12.15 7.34 -4.00
CA VAL A 94 11.42 6.07 -3.98
C VAL A 94 11.39 5.49 -2.55
N GLY A 95 12.49 5.60 -1.81
CA GLY A 95 12.58 5.19 -0.40
C GLY A 95 11.61 5.96 0.49
N ALA A 96 11.51 7.28 0.32
CA ALA A 96 10.53 8.11 1.03
C ALA A 96 9.08 7.75 0.68
N LEU A 97 8.81 7.46 -0.60
CA LEU A 97 7.49 7.01 -1.05
C LEU A 97 7.09 5.67 -0.41
N LEU A 98 8.03 4.70 -0.38
CA LEU A 98 7.84 3.41 0.27
C LEU A 98 7.63 3.56 1.78
N ALA A 99 8.38 4.45 2.44
CA ALA A 99 8.19 4.74 3.84
C ALA A 99 6.80 5.33 4.12
N LEU A 100 6.31 6.23 3.26
CA LEU A 100 4.97 6.78 3.39
C LEU A 100 3.89 5.71 3.20
N MET A 101 4.02 4.86 2.18
CA MET A 101 3.12 3.71 1.95
C MET A 101 3.12 2.75 3.14
N MET A 102 4.29 2.49 3.72
CA MET A 102 4.44 1.65 4.91
C MET A 102 3.74 2.27 6.12
N LEU A 103 3.85 3.60 6.28
CA LEU A 103 3.19 4.35 7.36
C LEU A 103 1.66 4.16 7.27
N PHE A 104 1.08 4.35 6.09
CA PHE A 104 -0.34 4.07 5.84
C PHE A 104 -0.74 2.62 6.15
N SER A 105 0.10 1.66 5.77
CA SER A 105 -0.10 0.23 6.07
C SER A 105 -0.12 -0.06 7.56
N VAL A 106 0.82 0.50 8.32
CA VAL A 106 0.94 0.32 9.79
C VAL A 106 -0.25 0.91 10.53
N PHE A 107 -0.85 2.00 10.03
CA PHE A 107 -2.08 2.55 10.61
C PHE A 107 -3.31 1.69 10.28
N LEU A 108 -3.40 1.15 9.06
CA LEU A 108 -4.57 0.40 8.62
C LEU A 108 -4.64 -1.02 9.20
N LEU A 109 -3.50 -1.70 9.37
CA LEU A 109 -3.39 -3.07 9.87
C LEU A 109 -4.05 -3.30 11.25
N PRO A 110 -3.74 -2.53 12.31
CA PRO A 110 -4.39 -2.70 13.61
C PRO A 110 -5.88 -2.39 13.53
N TYR A 111 -6.29 -1.42 12.70
CA TYR A 111 -7.69 -1.05 12.51
C TYR A 111 -8.49 -2.18 11.82
N LEU A 112 -7.89 -2.86 10.84
CA LEU A 112 -8.44 -4.05 10.20
C LEU A 112 -8.50 -5.24 11.17
N PHE A 113 -7.46 -5.43 12.00
CA PHE A 113 -7.40 -6.53 12.96
C PHE A 113 -8.45 -6.40 14.07
N LEU A 114 -8.61 -5.19 14.63
CA LEU A 114 -9.66 -4.87 15.59
C LEU A 114 -11.07 -5.04 15.02
N ALA A 115 -11.25 -4.84 13.70
CA ALA A 115 -12.53 -5.00 13.04
C ALA A 115 -12.87 -6.44 12.63
N TRP A 116 -11.86 -7.31 12.54
CA TRP A 116 -12.07 -8.74 12.35
C TRP A 116 -12.47 -9.40 13.67
N ARG A 117 -11.74 -9.12 14.76
CA ARG A 117 -12.00 -9.70 16.08
C ARG A 117 -13.39 -9.38 16.61
#